data_AF-A0A318Z0R8-F1
#
_entry.id   AF-A0A318Z0R8-F1
#
_cell.length_a   1.000
_cell.length_b   1.000
_cell.length_c   1.000
_cell.angle_alpha   90.00
_cell.angle_beta   90.00
_cell.angle_gamma   90.00
#
_symmetry.space_group_name_H-M   'P 1'
#
loop_
_entity.id
_entity.type
_entity.pdbx_description
1 polymer ?
#
loop_
_entity_poly.entity_id
_entity_poly.type
_entity_poly.pdbx_seq_one_letter_code
_entity_poly.pdbx_strand_id
1 'polypeptide(L)'
;MHAGLAWGINKFQIAYILATAEWESKFSPIEEIGGKNKPYAPYYGRGYVQITHKENYDKYSKLLSLDMVTHPEIALRPDVSLVVIVHGMSKGSFTGKKLGDYITDFDHKDYINARRIVNGLDRAAEIAAFATFWEGALSGVNSIGSDPAPRLLFLKPHLGELSDGTEADPRTNQGLEPSEAIKCPPGVQY
;
A
#
# COMPACT_ATOMS: atom_id res chain seq x y z
N MET A 1 10.50 -5.25 -11.25
CA MET A 1 9.12 -4.98 -11.70
C MET A 1 8.45 -4.02 -10.72
N HIS A 2 8.09 -2.82 -11.19
CA HIS A 2 7.61 -1.69 -10.37
C HIS A 2 6.15 -1.90 -9.89
N ALA A 3 5.84 -1.48 -8.65
CA ALA A 3 4.52 -1.63 -7.99
C ALA A 3 3.31 -1.08 -8.79
N GLY A 4 3.52 -0.24 -9.81
CA GLY A 4 2.47 0.26 -10.70
C GLY A 4 1.82 -0.81 -11.60
N LEU A 5 2.52 -1.93 -11.87
CA LEU A 5 1.99 -2.98 -12.75
C LEU A 5 0.81 -3.75 -12.15
N ALA A 6 0.73 -3.89 -10.83
CA ALA A 6 -0.29 -4.72 -10.20
C ALA A 6 -1.70 -4.15 -10.35
N TRP A 7 -1.85 -2.83 -10.43
CA TRP A 7 -3.16 -2.15 -10.44
C TRP A 7 -3.48 -1.46 -11.77
N GLY A 8 -2.66 -1.68 -12.80
CA GLY A 8 -2.86 -1.10 -14.13
C GLY A 8 -2.75 0.42 -14.13
N ILE A 9 -1.93 1.00 -13.24
CA ILE A 9 -1.79 2.45 -13.10
C ILE A 9 -0.66 2.94 -14.00
N ASN A 10 -0.94 3.93 -14.84
CA ASN A 10 0.05 4.49 -15.77
C ASN A 10 0.90 5.60 -15.12
N LYS A 11 1.97 6.03 -15.81
CA LYS A 11 2.91 7.06 -15.31
C LYS A 11 2.23 8.38 -14.91
N PHE A 12 1.26 8.85 -15.69
CA PHE A 12 0.54 10.11 -15.44
C PHE A 12 -0.32 10.01 -14.18
N GLN A 13 -0.94 8.85 -13.97
CA GLN A 13 -1.66 8.56 -12.74
C GLN A 13 -0.73 8.47 -11.52
N ILE A 14 0.46 7.86 -11.67
CA ILE A 14 1.50 7.85 -10.62
C ILE A 14 1.93 9.28 -10.29
N ALA A 15 2.18 10.12 -11.29
CA ALA A 15 2.53 11.53 -11.10
C ALA A 15 1.48 12.27 -10.27
N TYR A 16 0.20 12.02 -10.55
CA TYR A 16 -0.90 12.63 -9.81
C TYR A 16 -1.03 12.12 -8.37
N ILE A 17 -0.78 10.83 -8.13
CA ILE A 17 -0.74 10.25 -6.78
C ILE A 17 0.38 10.91 -5.96
N LEU A 18 1.57 11.07 -6.53
CA LEU A 18 2.71 11.72 -5.87
C LEU A 18 2.40 13.18 -5.55
N ALA A 19 1.84 13.92 -6.51
CA ALA A 19 1.41 15.30 -6.29
C ALA A 19 0.40 15.43 -5.14
N THR A 20 -0.55 14.50 -5.07
CA THR A 20 -1.53 14.46 -3.97
C THR A 20 -0.84 14.18 -2.63
N ALA A 21 0.02 13.17 -2.56
CA ALA A 21 0.74 12.84 -1.32
C ALA A 21 1.65 13.99 -0.85
N GLU A 22 2.32 14.68 -1.77
CA GLU A 22 3.14 15.85 -1.48
C GLU A 22 2.31 17.02 -0.95
N TRP A 23 1.16 17.28 -1.58
CA TRP A 23 0.26 18.36 -1.17
C TRP A 23 -0.31 18.12 0.21
N GLU A 24 -0.93 16.95 0.41
CA GLU A 24 -1.68 16.63 1.62
C GLU A 24 -0.78 16.41 2.83
N SER A 25 0.43 15.90 2.62
CA SER A 25 1.20 15.29 3.71
C SER A 25 2.71 15.46 3.61
N LYS A 26 3.23 16.08 2.55
CA LYS A 26 4.68 16.19 2.28
C LYS A 26 5.38 14.82 2.35
N PHE A 27 4.71 13.78 1.84
CA PHE A 27 5.16 12.39 1.89
C PHE A 27 5.40 11.82 3.30
N SER A 28 4.80 12.43 4.32
CA SER A 28 4.83 11.93 5.69
C SER A 28 3.40 11.56 6.12
N PRO A 29 3.12 10.33 6.56
CA PRO A 29 1.81 10.02 7.13
C PRO A 29 1.59 10.86 8.39
N ILE A 30 0.65 11.80 8.35
CA ILE A 30 0.38 12.72 9.46
C ILE A 30 -1.04 12.53 10.01
N GLU A 31 -1.24 12.96 11.26
CA GLU A 31 -2.56 13.13 11.85
C GLU A 31 -3.12 14.53 11.56
N GLU A 32 -4.44 14.62 11.38
CA GLU A 32 -5.15 15.89 11.30
C GLU A 32 -4.91 16.73 12.57
N ILE A 33 -4.46 17.97 12.39
CA ILE A 33 -4.25 18.90 13.50
C ILE A 33 -5.58 19.15 14.22
N GLY A 34 -5.62 18.81 15.51
CA GLY A 34 -6.82 18.95 16.34
C GLY A 34 -7.88 17.87 16.08
N GLY A 35 -7.59 16.82 15.30
CA GLY A 35 -8.51 15.74 14.96
C GLY A 35 -9.17 15.07 16.17
N LYS A 36 -8.45 14.96 17.29
CA LYS A 36 -8.96 14.41 18.56
C LYS A 36 -10.15 15.18 19.14
N ASN A 37 -10.32 16.44 18.78
CA ASN A 37 -11.41 17.30 19.25
C ASN A 37 -12.57 17.40 18.25
N LYS A 38 -12.51 16.68 17.12
CA LYS A 38 -13.55 16.71 16.09
C LYS A 38 -14.72 15.79 16.46
N PRO A 39 -15.96 16.09 16.01
CA PRO A 39 -17.13 15.25 16.26
C PRO A 39 -17.01 13.81 15.74
N TYR A 40 -16.12 13.57 14.78
CA TYR A 40 -15.85 12.27 14.17
C TYR A 40 -14.61 11.58 14.75
N ALA A 41 -14.05 12.07 15.85
CA ALA A 41 -13.05 11.32 16.61
C ALA A 41 -13.62 9.97 17.06
N PRO A 42 -12.83 8.87 17.03
CA PRO A 42 -11.39 8.82 16.75
C PRO A 42 -11.01 8.74 15.25
N TYR A 43 -11.98 8.78 14.33
CA TYR A 43 -11.80 8.59 12.88
C TYR A 43 -11.55 9.90 12.12
N TYR A 44 -10.69 10.75 12.69
CA TYR A 44 -10.18 11.96 12.03
C TYR A 44 -9.10 11.65 11.00
N GLY A 45 -8.68 12.66 10.23
CA GLY A 45 -7.75 12.49 9.11
C GLY A 45 -6.42 11.85 9.51
N ARG A 46 -6.01 10.79 8.79
CA ARG A 46 -4.67 10.18 8.91
C ARG A 46 -4.08 9.77 7.56
N GLY A 47 -2.75 9.71 7.52
CA GLY A 47 -2.00 9.14 6.41
C GLY A 47 -1.77 10.10 5.24
N TYR A 48 -1.27 9.58 4.12
CA TYR A 48 -0.88 10.39 2.95
C TYR A 48 -2.00 11.20 2.30
N VAL A 49 -3.25 10.82 2.53
CA VAL A 49 -4.43 11.42 1.90
C VAL A 49 -5.51 11.80 2.91
N GLN A 50 -5.17 11.81 4.21
CA GLN A 50 -6.08 12.20 5.29
C GLN A 50 -7.42 11.43 5.27
N ILE A 51 -7.39 10.09 5.40
CA ILE A 51 -8.64 9.32 5.46
C ILE A 51 -9.43 9.64 6.73
N THR A 52 -10.74 9.85 6.56
CA THR A 52 -11.66 10.29 7.62
C THR A 52 -12.94 9.45 7.58
N HIS A 53 -13.66 9.41 8.71
CA HIS A 53 -14.91 8.67 8.96
C HIS A 53 -14.74 7.16 9.12
N LYS A 54 -15.50 6.59 10.08
CA LYS A 54 -15.41 5.19 10.50
C LYS A 54 -15.56 4.21 9.35
N GLU A 55 -16.42 4.53 8.38
CA GLU A 55 -16.73 3.71 7.22
C GLU A 55 -15.49 3.50 6.32
N ASN A 56 -14.64 4.51 6.20
CA ASN A 56 -13.40 4.39 5.43
C ASN A 56 -12.35 3.58 6.20
N TYR A 57 -12.24 3.76 7.51
CA TYR A 57 -11.37 2.93 8.35
C TYR A 57 -11.81 1.46 8.32
N ASP A 58 -13.10 1.17 8.40
CA ASP A 58 -13.66 -0.19 8.30
C ASP A 58 -13.43 -0.81 6.91
N LYS A 59 -13.60 -0.03 5.84
CA LYS A 59 -13.32 -0.46 4.46
C LYS A 59 -11.87 -0.91 4.30
N TYR A 60 -10.91 -0.10 4.75
CA TYR A 60 -9.49 -0.44 4.64
C TYR A 60 -9.05 -1.49 5.66
N SER A 61 -9.70 -1.56 6.82
CA SER A 61 -9.52 -2.63 7.80
C SER A 61 -9.76 -3.99 7.15
N LYS A 62 -10.90 -4.15 6.46
CA LYS A 62 -11.26 -5.36 5.72
C LYS A 62 -10.33 -5.63 4.55
N LEU A 63 -10.01 -4.61 3.76
CA LEU A 63 -9.14 -4.76 2.58
C LEU A 63 -7.73 -5.25 2.95
N LEU A 64 -7.19 -4.76 4.06
CA LEU A 64 -5.82 -5.03 4.50
C LEU A 64 -5.73 -6.14 5.55
N SER A 65 -6.87 -6.62 6.06
CA SER A 65 -6.91 -7.53 7.21
C SER A 65 -6.14 -6.99 8.43
N LEU A 66 -6.30 -5.69 8.71
CA LEU A 66 -5.71 -4.97 9.83
C LEU A 66 -6.82 -4.27 10.61
N ASP A 67 -6.88 -4.40 11.94
CA ASP A 67 -7.95 -3.77 12.72
C ASP A 67 -7.80 -2.25 12.87
N MET A 68 -8.07 -1.51 11.78
CA MET A 68 -8.00 -0.05 11.75
C MET A 68 -9.21 0.62 12.42
N VAL A 69 -10.23 -0.15 12.81
CA VAL A 69 -11.44 0.41 13.44
C VAL A 69 -11.19 0.60 14.93
N THR A 70 -10.53 -0.36 15.56
CA THR A 70 -10.11 -0.29 16.97
C THR A 70 -8.76 0.43 17.11
N HIS A 71 -7.88 0.30 16.10
CA HIS A 71 -6.55 0.93 16.06
C HIS A 71 -6.40 1.87 14.85
N PRO A 72 -7.08 3.03 14.84
CA PRO A 72 -7.06 3.95 13.70
C PRO A 72 -5.66 4.54 13.42
N GLU A 73 -4.76 4.56 14.40
CA GLU A 73 -3.35 4.92 14.23
C GLU A 73 -2.59 4.03 13.23
N ILE A 74 -3.07 2.82 12.93
CA ILE A 74 -2.52 1.96 11.88
C ILE A 74 -2.47 2.67 10.53
N ALA A 75 -3.40 3.60 10.27
CA ALA A 75 -3.41 4.42 9.06
C ALA A 75 -2.15 5.29 8.89
N LEU A 76 -1.39 5.56 9.96
CA LEU A 76 -0.14 6.32 9.92
C LEU A 76 1.06 5.47 9.50
N ARG A 77 0.92 4.15 9.42
CA ARG A 77 2.00 3.32 8.90
C ARG A 77 2.22 3.65 7.42
N PRO A 78 3.47 3.90 6.96
CA PRO A 78 3.73 4.27 5.57
C PRO A 78 3.23 3.25 4.54
N ASP A 79 3.36 1.95 4.82
CA ASP A 79 2.88 0.87 3.96
C ASP A 79 1.36 0.86 3.82
N VAL A 80 0.64 1.04 4.94
CA VAL A 80 -0.83 1.16 4.97
C VAL A 80 -1.28 2.42 4.24
N SER A 81 -0.69 3.57 4.56
CA SER A 81 -0.98 4.85 3.92
C SER A 81 -0.78 4.80 2.40
N LEU A 82 0.27 4.12 1.94
CA LEU A 82 0.54 3.94 0.51
C LEU A 82 -0.57 3.12 -0.16
N VAL A 83 -0.98 2.00 0.43
CA VAL A 83 -2.10 1.21 -0.10
C VAL A 83 -3.37 2.04 -0.15
N VAL A 84 -3.67 2.78 0.93
CA VAL A 84 -4.87 3.62 1.03
C VAL A 84 -4.93 4.68 -0.08
N ILE A 85 -3.87 5.48 -0.28
CA ILE A 85 -3.88 6.54 -1.29
C ILE A 85 -3.97 5.96 -2.71
N VAL A 86 -3.12 4.97 -3.03
CA VAL A 86 -3.11 4.39 -4.37
C VAL A 86 -4.47 3.71 -4.64
N HIS A 87 -5.05 3.01 -3.65
CA HIS A 87 -6.24 2.17 -3.87
C HIS A 87 -7.45 3.06 -4.00
N GLY A 88 -7.56 4.01 -3.07
CA GLY A 88 -8.67 4.94 -3.04
C GLY A 88 -8.73 5.79 -4.30
N MET A 89 -7.58 6.24 -4.82
CA MET A 89 -7.54 7.00 -6.07
C MET A 89 -7.78 6.11 -7.29
N SER A 90 -7.25 4.88 -7.32
CA SER A 90 -7.44 3.94 -8.44
C SER A 90 -8.88 3.43 -8.56
N LYS A 91 -9.54 3.14 -7.43
CA LYS A 91 -10.88 2.56 -7.38
C LYS A 91 -11.98 3.56 -7.08
N GLY A 92 -11.64 4.82 -6.81
CA GLY A 92 -12.59 5.85 -6.41
C GLY A 92 -13.23 5.60 -5.05
N SER A 93 -12.48 5.02 -4.11
CA SER A 93 -13.03 4.61 -2.80
C SER A 93 -13.34 5.79 -1.86
N PHE A 94 -12.93 7.01 -2.21
CA PHE A 94 -13.15 8.22 -1.41
C PHE A 94 -14.44 8.95 -1.81
N THR A 95 -14.58 9.33 -3.08
CA THR A 95 -15.71 10.14 -3.59
C THR A 95 -16.53 9.44 -4.67
N GLY A 96 -16.16 8.22 -5.08
CA GLY A 96 -16.69 7.54 -6.26
C GLY A 96 -16.02 7.94 -7.58
N LYS A 97 -15.18 8.98 -7.59
CA LYS A 97 -14.37 9.38 -8.75
C LYS A 97 -13.00 8.72 -8.71
N LYS A 98 -12.50 8.23 -9.84
CA LYS A 98 -11.23 7.48 -9.93
C LYS A 98 -10.25 8.10 -10.92
N LEU A 99 -8.98 7.73 -10.80
CA LEU A 99 -7.90 8.18 -11.69
C LEU A 99 -8.25 8.02 -13.18
N GLY A 100 -8.81 6.88 -13.56
CA GLY A 100 -9.21 6.60 -14.94
C GLY A 100 -10.36 7.46 -15.48
N ASP A 101 -11.08 8.21 -14.63
CA ASP A 101 -12.12 9.14 -15.08
C ASP A 101 -11.51 10.44 -15.65
N TYR A 102 -10.26 10.75 -15.31
CA TYR A 102 -9.59 12.02 -15.64
C TYR A 102 -8.24 11.85 -16.34
N ILE A 103 -7.54 10.74 -16.08
CA ILE A 103 -6.17 10.52 -16.49
C ILE A 103 -6.08 9.11 -17.09
N THR A 104 -5.96 9.02 -18.41
CA THR A 104 -5.93 7.75 -19.14
C THR A 104 -4.63 7.54 -19.91
N ASP A 105 -4.07 8.59 -20.49
CA ASP A 105 -2.81 8.55 -21.25
C ASP A 105 -2.12 9.92 -21.31
N PHE A 106 -1.14 10.06 -22.21
CA PHE A 106 -0.35 11.28 -22.36
C PHE A 106 -1.18 12.48 -22.84
N ASP A 107 -2.12 12.24 -23.75
CA ASP A 107 -2.94 13.29 -24.38
C ASP A 107 -4.19 13.59 -23.53
N HIS A 108 -4.60 12.65 -22.68
CA HIS A 108 -5.81 12.72 -21.86
C HIS A 108 -5.49 12.63 -20.36
N LYS A 109 -5.03 13.76 -19.80
CA LYS A 109 -4.66 13.91 -18.38
C LYS A 109 -5.17 15.21 -17.77
N ASP A 110 -6.41 15.21 -17.30
CA ASP A 110 -7.02 16.35 -16.63
C ASP A 110 -6.66 16.38 -15.13
N TYR A 111 -5.44 16.83 -14.83
CA TYR A 111 -4.97 16.93 -13.44
C TYR A 111 -5.78 17.90 -12.57
N ILE A 112 -6.44 18.90 -13.18
CA ILE A 112 -7.26 19.87 -12.43
C ILE A 112 -8.51 19.17 -11.91
N ASN A 113 -9.29 18.54 -12.79
CA ASN A 113 -10.52 17.87 -12.38
C ASN A 113 -10.27 16.57 -11.63
N ALA A 114 -9.08 15.97 -11.75
CA ALA A 114 -8.68 14.82 -10.94
C ALA A 114 -8.70 15.11 -9.42
N ARG A 115 -8.72 16.38 -8.98
CA ARG A 115 -8.83 16.72 -7.55
C ARG A 115 -10.11 16.15 -6.91
N ARG A 116 -11.15 15.97 -7.73
CA ARG A 116 -12.45 15.37 -7.41
C ARG A 116 -12.37 13.95 -6.85
N ILE A 117 -11.25 13.26 -7.07
CA ILE A 117 -10.98 11.94 -6.52
C ILE A 117 -10.87 11.98 -4.98
N VAL A 118 -10.32 13.06 -4.42
CA VAL A 118 -10.04 13.19 -2.98
C VAL A 118 -10.90 14.25 -2.33
N ASN A 119 -11.09 15.40 -2.96
CA ASN A 119 -11.87 16.53 -2.43
C ASN A 119 -12.60 17.25 -3.57
N GLY A 120 -13.16 18.45 -3.39
CA GLY A 120 -13.73 19.27 -4.46
C GLY A 120 -12.70 19.76 -5.48
N LEU A 121 -12.66 21.05 -5.78
CA LEU A 121 -11.62 21.66 -6.63
C LEU A 121 -10.67 22.57 -5.84
N ASP A 122 -10.71 22.49 -4.51
CA ASP A 122 -9.82 23.28 -3.67
C ASP A 122 -8.35 22.96 -3.99
N ARG A 123 -7.57 24.02 -4.25
CA ARG A 123 -6.15 24.00 -4.62
C ARG A 123 -5.82 23.10 -5.83
N ALA A 124 -6.80 22.84 -6.71
CA ALA A 124 -6.63 21.95 -7.85
C ALA A 124 -5.52 22.39 -8.80
N ALA A 125 -5.36 23.71 -9.01
CA ALA A 125 -4.33 24.27 -9.89
C ALA A 125 -2.91 23.98 -9.38
N GLU A 126 -2.67 24.16 -8.08
CA GLU A 126 -1.37 23.91 -7.47
C GLU A 126 -1.03 22.41 -7.47
N ILE A 127 -2.01 21.55 -7.17
CA ILE A 127 -1.81 20.10 -7.22
C ILE A 127 -1.53 19.65 -8.67
N ALA A 128 -2.22 20.22 -9.66
CA ALA A 128 -1.94 19.94 -11.07
C ALA A 128 -0.54 20.39 -11.51
N ALA A 129 -0.04 21.52 -10.96
CA ALA A 129 1.33 21.95 -11.19
C ALA A 129 2.34 20.95 -10.60
N PHE A 130 2.11 20.44 -9.38
CA PHE A 130 2.92 19.35 -8.81
C PHE A 130 2.87 18.09 -9.67
N ALA A 131 1.69 17.71 -10.18
CA ALA A 131 1.54 16.54 -11.04
C ALA A 131 2.35 16.68 -12.34
N THR A 132 2.37 17.88 -12.92
CA THR A 132 3.17 18.19 -14.12
C THR A 132 4.67 18.09 -13.82
N PHE A 133 5.12 18.58 -12.65
CA PHE A 133 6.49 18.40 -12.20
C PHE A 133 6.87 16.92 -12.05
N TRP A 134 6.04 16.12 -11.37
CA TRP A 134 6.28 14.70 -11.17
C TRP A 134 6.24 13.90 -12.48
N GLU A 135 5.38 14.27 -13.43
CA GLU A 135 5.36 13.67 -14.76
C GLU A 135 6.71 13.87 -15.48
N GLY A 136 7.26 15.08 -15.41
CA GLY A 136 8.59 15.39 -15.94
C GLY A 136 9.69 14.56 -15.26
N ALA A 137 9.69 14.53 -13.92
CA ALA A 137 10.66 13.77 -13.13
C ALA A 137 10.62 12.26 -13.46
N LEU A 138 9.43 11.66 -13.52
CA LEU A 138 9.24 10.25 -13.87
C LEU A 138 9.66 9.94 -15.31
N SER A 139 9.53 10.91 -16.22
CA SER A 139 10.01 10.76 -17.59
C SER A 139 11.54 10.78 -17.66
N GLY A 140 12.20 11.58 -16.83
CA GLY A 140 13.66 11.59 -16.69
C GLY A 140 14.22 10.30 -16.07
N VAL A 141 13.50 9.67 -15.15
CA VAL A 141 13.89 8.37 -14.56
C VAL A 141 13.98 7.27 -15.62
N ASN A 142 13.06 7.25 -16.60
CA ASN A 142 13.12 6.30 -17.72
C ASN A 142 14.33 6.56 -18.65
N SER A 143 14.87 7.77 -18.67
CA SER A 143 16.05 8.15 -19.48
C SER A 143 17.38 7.81 -18.80
N ILE A 144 17.39 7.63 -17.48
CA ILE A 144 18.59 7.42 -16.66
C ILE A 144 18.77 5.93 -16.29
N GLY A 145 17.80 5.06 -16.58
CA GLY A 145 17.83 3.66 -16.14
C GLY A 145 17.22 2.68 -17.14
N SER A 146 18.03 2.22 -18.10
CA SER A 146 17.87 0.92 -18.75
C SER A 146 18.44 -0.21 -17.86
N ASP A 147 18.13 -0.20 -16.57
CA ASP A 147 18.48 -1.26 -15.61
C ASP A 147 17.23 -1.65 -14.78
N PRO A 148 16.67 -2.86 -14.96
CA PRO A 148 15.30 -3.21 -14.52
C PRO A 148 15.17 -3.62 -13.05
N ALA A 149 15.88 -2.97 -12.13
CA ALA A 149 15.78 -3.25 -10.70
C ALA A 149 15.33 -2.04 -9.88
N PRO A 150 14.02 -1.75 -9.77
CA PRO A 150 13.52 -1.17 -8.54
C PRO A 150 13.65 -2.25 -7.47
N ARG A 151 14.63 -2.09 -6.59
CA ARG A 151 14.74 -2.95 -5.41
C ARG A 151 13.40 -2.90 -4.68
N LEU A 152 12.74 -4.05 -4.69
CA LEU A 152 11.75 -4.50 -3.72
C LEU A 152 12.34 -4.26 -2.32
N LEU A 153 12.18 -3.05 -1.79
CA LEU A 153 12.44 -2.76 -0.39
C LEU A 153 11.07 -2.44 0.21
N PHE A 154 10.63 -3.33 1.11
CA PHE A 154 9.35 -3.30 1.82
C PHE A 154 8.13 -3.90 1.08
N LEU A 155 8.17 -5.20 0.78
CA LEU A 155 7.01 -6.07 1.06
C LEU A 155 7.38 -7.56 0.99
N LYS A 156 7.61 -8.16 2.16
CA LYS A 156 7.27 -9.53 2.61
C LYS A 156 8.11 -9.89 3.85
N PRO A 157 7.60 -10.61 4.88
CA PRO A 157 6.23 -11.08 5.11
C PRO A 157 5.71 -10.92 6.57
N HIS A 158 4.42 -10.61 6.73
CA HIS A 158 3.60 -11.07 7.86
C HIS A 158 2.41 -11.84 7.28
N LEU A 159 2.74 -12.89 6.51
CA LEU A 159 1.82 -13.98 6.25
C LEU A 159 2.45 -15.18 6.93
N GLY A 160 1.77 -15.66 7.96
CA GLY A 160 2.19 -16.77 8.79
C GLY A 160 2.48 -18.01 7.96
N GLU A 161 3.39 -18.80 8.52
CA GLU A 161 3.79 -20.12 8.06
C GLU A 161 2.57 -20.98 7.71
N LEU A 162 2.43 -21.31 6.43
CA LEU A 162 1.78 -22.53 6.02
C LEU A 162 2.91 -23.50 5.70
N SER A 163 3.12 -24.43 6.63
CA SER A 163 3.94 -25.61 6.45
C SER A 163 3.42 -26.42 5.26
N ASP A 164 4.23 -26.59 4.22
CA ASP A 164 4.20 -27.80 3.43
C ASP A 164 5.52 -28.55 3.60
N GLY A 165 5.41 -29.77 4.12
CA GLY A 165 6.51 -30.70 4.09
C GLY A 165 6.76 -31.11 2.64
N THR A 166 8.02 -31.28 2.28
CA THR A 166 8.64 -32.55 1.87
C THR A 166 9.86 -32.19 1.03
N GLU A 167 11.03 -32.11 1.65
CA GLU A 167 12.31 -32.09 0.94
C GLU A 167 12.86 -33.52 0.94
N ALA A 168 13.08 -34.08 -0.25
CA ALA A 168 13.82 -35.32 -0.46
C ALA A 168 14.90 -35.06 -1.51
N ASP A 169 16.14 -34.82 -1.06
CA ASP A 169 17.34 -34.83 -1.91
C ASP A 169 17.91 -36.26 -1.91
N PRO A 170 18.04 -36.92 -3.08
CA PRO A 170 18.70 -38.21 -3.21
C PRO A 170 20.18 -37.99 -3.56
N ARG A 171 21.08 -38.20 -2.59
CA ARG A 171 22.54 -38.46 -2.69
C ARG A 171 23.08 -38.24 -1.27
N THR A 172 23.37 -39.24 -0.45
CA THR A 172 24.43 -40.24 -0.59
C THR A 172 24.21 -41.32 0.48
N ASN A 173 24.27 -42.58 0.09
CA ASN A 173 24.17 -43.74 0.97
C ASN A 173 25.47 -44.54 0.85
N GLN A 174 26.32 -44.56 1.89
CA GLN A 174 27.37 -45.57 2.09
C GLN A 174 27.71 -45.75 3.59
N GLY A 175 27.47 -46.98 4.11
CA GLY A 175 28.16 -47.66 5.23
C GLY A 175 27.58 -47.46 6.65
N LEU A 176 26.84 -48.42 7.25
CA LEU A 176 27.28 -49.61 8.04
C LEU A 176 27.99 -49.18 9.36
N GLU A 177 27.53 -49.44 10.61
CA GLU A 177 27.03 -50.65 11.31
C GLU A 177 26.28 -50.29 12.64
N PRO A 178 25.61 -51.25 13.34
CA PRO A 178 24.56 -51.02 14.36
C PRO A 178 24.93 -51.36 15.83
N SER A 179 23.96 -51.12 16.73
CA SER A 179 23.82 -51.48 18.17
C SER A 179 23.77 -50.22 19.06
N GLU A 180 22.83 -50.00 19.99
CA GLU A 180 22.13 -50.91 20.88
C GLU A 180 20.69 -50.43 21.17
N ALA A 181 19.83 -51.39 21.49
CA ALA A 181 18.44 -51.20 21.89
C ALA A 181 18.30 -50.86 23.38
N ILE A 182 17.48 -49.85 23.73
CA ILE A 182 16.91 -49.73 25.09
C ILE A 182 15.41 -49.38 25.01
N LYS A 183 14.63 -50.45 25.23
CA LYS A 183 13.29 -50.59 25.84
C LYS A 183 12.48 -49.34 26.22
N CYS A 184 11.25 -49.34 25.72
CA CYS A 184 10.07 -48.65 26.27
C CYS A 184 9.42 -49.50 27.39
N PRO A 185 8.88 -48.90 28.47
CA PRO A 185 7.83 -49.52 29.28
C PRO A 185 6.46 -48.81 29.14
N PRO A 186 5.34 -49.55 29.34
CA PRO A 186 3.97 -49.08 29.09
C PRO A 186 3.24 -48.55 30.33
N GLY A 187 2.11 -47.85 30.11
CA GLY A 187 0.99 -47.72 31.07
C GLY A 187 0.96 -46.39 31.85
N VAL A 188 -0.04 -45.50 31.76
CA VAL A 188 -1.50 -45.57 32.05
C VAL A 188 -1.85 -45.08 33.48
N GLN A 189 -2.54 -43.93 33.50
CA GLN A 189 -3.61 -43.43 34.40
C GLN A 189 -3.30 -42.58 35.65
N TYR A 190 -4.08 -41.49 35.69
CA TYR A 190 -4.35 -40.40 36.66
C TYR A 190 -3.27 -39.34 36.87
#